data_AF-A0A662A7M7-F1
#
_entry.id   AF-A0A662A7M7-F1
#
_cell.length_a   1.000
_cell.length_b   1.000
_cell.length_c   1.000
_cell.angle_alpha   90.00
_cell.angle_beta   90.00
_cell.angle_gamma   90.00
#
_symmetry.space_group_name_H-M   'P 1'
#
loop_
_entity.id
_entity.type
_entity.pdbx_description
1 polymer ?
#
loop_
_entity_poly.entity_id
_entity_poly.type
_entity_poly.pdbx_seq_one_letter_code
_entity_poly.pdbx_strand_id
1 'polypeptide(L)'
;MGKNYSAFVVDMARLADSLNIEMYCIGVEFKTAVNLRTGFWPELIKEVRKNYRGKLIYAANWDNYYNISFWNQLDYIGIDAYFPLVNKKTPPKELLSKKWGQQLKTLEKFSNKYNKPVIFTEYGYRSIDGTAWNQWELEYITSDKMVNLDAQENAYAALFEAIWEKEWFAGGFLWKWYPENEIAGGEADSDYTPQNKPVEKIIKQWYSK
;
A
#
# COMPACT_ATOMS: atom_id res chain seq x y z
N MET A 1 1.93 2.15 27.05
CA MET A 1 2.09 1.82 25.62
C MET A 1 3.16 2.64 24.88
N GLY A 2 3.27 3.96 25.04
CA GLY A 2 4.19 4.77 24.19
C GLY A 2 5.71 4.51 24.31
N LYS A 3 6.24 4.20 25.50
CA LYS A 3 7.68 3.94 25.69
C LYS A 3 8.14 2.65 25.03
N ASN A 4 7.33 1.60 25.10
CA ASN A 4 7.67 0.29 24.52
C ASN A 4 7.66 0.34 22.99
N TYR A 5 6.70 1.07 22.40
CA TYR A 5 6.66 1.23 20.93
C TYR A 5 7.83 2.07 20.42
N SER A 6 8.15 3.20 21.07
CA SER A 6 9.29 4.03 20.66
C SER A 6 10.63 3.26 20.74
N ALA A 7 10.86 2.54 21.84
CA ALA A 7 12.05 1.71 21.99
C ALA A 7 12.15 0.65 20.88
N PHE A 8 11.06 -0.08 20.62
CA PHE A 8 10.99 -1.07 19.54
C PHE A 8 11.31 -0.46 18.17
N VAL A 9 10.67 0.65 17.81
CA VAL A 9 10.88 1.31 16.51
C VAL A 9 12.32 1.82 16.38
N VAL A 10 12.91 2.38 17.44
CA VAL A 10 14.31 2.85 17.40
C VAL A 10 15.30 1.68 17.31
N ASP A 11 15.07 0.58 18.02
CA ASP A 11 15.93 -0.60 17.94
C ASP A 11 15.88 -1.25 16.55
N MET A 12 14.70 -1.32 15.94
CA MET A 12 14.54 -1.76 14.55
C MET A 12 15.18 -0.78 13.55
N ALA A 13 15.12 0.53 13.81
CA ALA A 13 15.81 1.52 12.99
C ALA A 13 17.34 1.35 13.03
N ARG A 14 17.92 1.05 14.20
CA ARG A 14 19.36 0.74 14.34
C ARG A 14 19.76 -0.50 13.54
N LEU A 15 18.92 -1.54 13.58
CA LEU A 15 19.13 -2.76 12.81
C LEU A 15 19.01 -2.47 11.30
N ALA A 16 18.02 -1.69 10.89
CA ALA A 16 17.86 -1.27 9.50
C ALA A 16 19.09 -0.48 9.01
N ASP A 17 19.64 0.41 9.84
CA ASP A 17 20.86 1.17 9.51
C ASP A 17 22.08 0.26 9.39
N SER A 18 22.27 -0.68 10.32
CA SER A 18 23.41 -1.60 10.30
C SER A 18 23.39 -2.57 9.10
N LEU A 19 22.20 -2.85 8.57
CA LEU A 19 21.98 -3.66 7.37
C LEU A 19 21.92 -2.83 6.09
N ASN A 20 22.07 -1.49 6.17
CA ASN A 20 21.92 -0.56 5.05
C ASN A 20 20.57 -0.66 4.32
N ILE A 21 19.49 -0.94 5.05
CA ILE A 21 18.13 -0.95 4.50
C ILE A 21 17.79 0.45 3.96
N GLU A 22 17.22 0.50 2.75
CA GLU A 22 16.99 1.75 2.02
C GLU A 22 15.80 2.54 2.57
N MET A 23 14.76 1.85 3.05
CA MET A 23 13.54 2.45 3.56
C MET A 23 13.02 1.73 4.81
N TYR A 24 12.63 2.51 5.83
CA TYR A 24 12.10 2.01 7.09
C TYR A 24 10.73 2.64 7.40
N CYS A 25 9.73 1.79 7.61
CA CYS A 25 8.36 2.19 7.95
C CYS A 25 8.18 2.24 9.48
N ILE A 26 7.85 3.41 10.02
CA ILE A 26 7.78 3.65 11.48
C ILE A 26 6.42 3.28 12.09
N GLY A 27 5.45 2.88 11.28
CA GLY A 27 4.11 2.50 11.71
C GLY A 27 3.15 2.32 10.56
N VAL A 28 2.13 1.49 10.80
CA VAL A 28 1.10 1.09 9.83
C VAL A 28 -0.26 1.28 10.49
N GLU A 29 -1.16 2.02 9.83
CA GLU A 29 -2.59 2.14 10.15
C GLU A 29 -2.99 2.54 11.59
N PHE A 30 -2.14 3.27 12.31
CA PHE A 30 -2.42 3.76 13.67
C PHE A 30 -3.43 4.94 13.73
N LYS A 31 -4.58 4.85 13.03
CA LYS A 31 -5.58 5.91 12.84
C LYS A 31 -5.97 6.64 14.13
N THR A 32 -6.24 5.93 15.22
CA THR A 32 -6.57 6.55 16.50
C THR A 32 -5.36 7.24 17.15
N ALA A 33 -4.18 6.61 17.12
CA ALA A 33 -3.01 7.12 17.82
C ALA A 33 -2.38 8.34 17.12
N VAL A 34 -2.42 8.41 15.78
CA VAL A 34 -1.95 9.60 15.03
C VAL A 34 -2.77 10.84 15.33
N ASN A 35 -4.08 10.67 15.54
CA ASN A 35 -4.99 11.77 15.87
C ASN A 35 -4.91 12.19 17.34
N LEU A 36 -4.82 11.23 18.26
CA LEU A 36 -4.83 11.53 19.71
C LEU A 36 -3.45 11.87 20.29
N ARG A 37 -2.35 11.50 19.61
CA ARG A 37 -0.98 11.64 20.13
C ARG A 37 -0.11 12.47 19.18
N THR A 38 -0.58 13.67 18.84
CA THR A 38 0.05 14.55 17.84
C THR A 38 1.50 14.92 18.16
N GLY A 39 1.89 14.97 19.44
CA GLY A 39 3.29 15.19 19.85
C GLY A 39 4.18 13.94 19.83
N PHE A 40 3.58 12.74 19.89
CA PHE A 40 4.35 11.49 19.97
C PHE A 40 5.11 11.19 18.66
N TRP A 41 4.44 11.35 17.52
CA TRP A 41 5.01 10.98 16.22
C TRP A 41 6.18 11.85 15.78
N PRO A 42 6.12 13.19 15.89
CA PRO A 42 7.28 14.05 15.65
C PRO A 42 8.51 13.66 16.50
N GLU A 43 8.31 13.41 17.80
CA GLU A 43 9.40 13.00 18.69
C GLU A 43 9.95 11.62 18.32
N LEU A 44 9.08 10.66 17.98
CA LEU A 44 9.51 9.36 17.48
C LEU A 44 10.36 9.48 16.22
N ILE A 45 9.93 10.26 15.23
CA ILE A 45 10.64 10.46 13.97
C ILE A 45 12.02 11.08 14.24
N LYS A 46 12.09 12.07 15.14
CA LYS A 46 13.36 12.68 15.55
C LYS A 46 14.32 11.67 16.17
N GLU A 47 13.84 10.78 17.05
CA GLU A 47 14.69 9.74 17.64
C GLU A 47 15.13 8.69 16.61
N VAL A 48 14.25 8.29 15.69
CA VAL A 48 14.60 7.37 14.60
C VAL A 48 15.68 7.97 13.71
N ARG A 49 15.57 9.24 13.32
CA ARG A 49 16.56 9.94 12.48
C ARG A 49 17.95 10.03 13.10
N LYS A 50 18.08 9.93 14.43
CA LYS A 50 19.40 9.85 15.09
C LYS A 50 20.08 8.50 14.91
N ASN A 51 19.31 7.45 14.62
CA ASN A 51 19.75 6.07 14.61
C ASN A 51 19.65 5.39 13.23
N TYR A 52 19.08 6.07 12.23
CA TYR A 52 18.86 5.54 10.89
C TYR A 52 18.98 6.64 9.83
N ARG A 53 19.80 6.38 8.81
CA ARG A 53 20.17 7.34 7.76
C ARG A 53 19.39 7.18 6.45
N GLY A 54 18.71 6.04 6.27
CA GLY A 54 17.91 5.78 5.07
C GLY A 54 16.59 6.55 5.04
N LYS A 55 15.71 6.16 4.11
CA LYS A 55 14.40 6.81 3.90
C LYS A 55 13.39 6.39 4.96
N LEU A 56 12.64 7.36 5.49
CA LEU A 56 11.57 7.11 6.46
C LEU A 56 10.20 7.30 5.85
N ILE A 57 9.29 6.41 6.24
CA ILE A 57 7.90 6.41 5.82
C ILE A 57 6.97 6.01 6.96
N TYR A 58 5.69 6.35 6.82
CA TYR A 58 4.58 5.86 7.62
C TYR A 58 3.50 5.37 6.64
N ALA A 59 2.93 4.19 6.90
CA ALA A 59 1.87 3.60 6.09
C ALA A 59 0.51 4.02 6.64
N ALA A 60 -0.16 4.94 5.94
CA ALA A 60 -1.48 5.41 6.32
C ALA A 60 -2.56 4.68 5.53
N ASN A 61 -3.61 4.22 6.21
CA ASN A 61 -4.79 3.71 5.51
C ASN A 61 -5.35 4.75 4.51
N TRP A 62 -5.96 4.26 3.43
CA TRP A 62 -6.54 5.05 2.34
C TRP A 62 -7.54 6.12 2.83
N ASP A 63 -8.18 5.91 3.98
CA ASP A 63 -9.18 6.79 4.58
C ASP A 63 -8.63 7.72 5.69
N ASN A 64 -7.31 7.75 5.89
CA ASN A 64 -6.70 8.51 6.99
C ASN A 64 -5.41 9.26 6.62
N TYR A 65 -4.83 9.03 5.44
CA TYR A 65 -3.58 9.69 5.02
C TYR A 65 -3.63 11.23 5.11
N TYR A 66 -4.81 11.84 4.94
CA TYR A 66 -5.01 13.28 5.03
C TYR A 66 -4.99 13.84 6.46
N ASN A 67 -5.11 13.01 7.49
CA ASN A 67 -5.06 13.41 8.91
C ASN A 67 -3.65 13.39 9.49
N ILE A 68 -2.67 12.86 8.75
CA ILE A 68 -1.29 12.76 9.23
C ILE A 68 -0.62 14.15 9.19
N SER A 69 -0.29 14.68 10.36
CA SER A 69 0.27 16.02 10.51
C SER A 69 1.78 16.10 10.31
N PHE A 70 2.47 14.96 10.26
CA PHE A 70 3.94 14.87 10.29
C PHE A 70 4.57 14.46 8.96
N TRP A 71 3.83 14.48 7.84
CA TRP A 71 4.38 14.15 6.52
C TRP A 71 5.66 14.92 6.19
N ASN A 72 5.76 16.18 6.59
CA ASN A 72 6.94 17.03 6.38
C ASN A 72 8.25 16.45 6.97
N GLN A 73 8.17 15.55 7.94
CA GLN A 73 9.32 14.91 8.59
C GLN A 73 9.72 13.57 7.95
N LEU A 74 8.92 13.07 7.01
CA LEU A 74 9.11 11.81 6.30
C LEU A 74 9.64 12.05 4.88
N ASP A 75 10.20 11.03 4.24
CA ASP A 75 10.70 11.12 2.87
C ASP A 75 9.59 10.93 1.83
N TYR A 76 8.58 10.13 2.15
CA TYR A 76 7.46 9.78 1.28
C TYR A 76 6.12 9.95 2.00
N ILE A 77 5.05 10.14 1.22
CA ILE A 77 3.69 9.90 1.68
C ILE A 77 3.36 8.43 1.44
N GLY A 78 3.24 7.64 2.50
CA GLY A 78 2.88 6.22 2.42
C GLY A 78 1.38 6.00 2.56
N ILE A 79 0.79 5.25 1.62
CA ILE A 79 -0.64 4.97 1.59
C ILE A 79 -0.90 3.48 1.35
N ASP A 80 -1.70 2.87 2.21
CA ASP A 80 -2.27 1.54 1.99
C ASP A 80 -3.50 1.71 1.08
N ALA A 81 -3.30 1.48 -0.22
CA ALA A 81 -4.09 2.06 -1.30
C ALA A 81 -5.33 1.24 -1.68
N TYR A 82 -6.06 0.74 -0.69
CA TYR A 82 -7.31 -0.03 -0.89
C TYR A 82 -8.53 0.87 -1.07
N PHE A 83 -8.45 1.83 -2.00
CA PHE A 83 -9.58 2.73 -2.28
C PHE A 83 -10.79 1.96 -2.84
N PRO A 84 -12.01 2.18 -2.32
CA PRO A 84 -13.22 1.65 -2.94
C PRO A 84 -13.52 2.34 -4.28
N LEU A 85 -13.49 1.58 -5.39
CA LEU A 85 -13.64 2.12 -6.73
C LEU A 85 -14.99 1.76 -7.36
N VAL A 86 -15.28 0.46 -7.45
CA VAL A 86 -16.40 -0.09 -8.22
C VAL A 86 -17.02 -1.28 -7.49
N ASN A 87 -18.28 -1.15 -7.09
CA ASN A 87 -19.07 -2.24 -6.53
C ASN A 87 -19.70 -3.10 -7.64
N LYS A 88 -18.93 -4.04 -8.19
CA LYS A 88 -19.35 -5.05 -9.17
C LYS A 88 -18.57 -6.34 -8.93
N LYS A 89 -19.18 -7.50 -9.24
CA LYS A 89 -18.53 -8.81 -9.16
C LYS A 89 -17.22 -8.86 -9.96
N THR A 90 -17.31 -8.67 -11.27
CA THR A 90 -16.16 -8.46 -12.15
C THR A 90 -16.17 -7.01 -12.62
N PRO A 91 -15.46 -6.08 -11.96
CA PRO A 91 -15.45 -4.68 -12.35
C PRO A 91 -14.73 -4.51 -13.71
N PRO A 92 -15.36 -3.87 -14.72
CA PRO A 92 -14.71 -3.64 -16.01
C PRO A 92 -13.50 -2.71 -15.87
N LYS A 93 -12.42 -3.02 -16.59
CA LYS A 93 -11.17 -2.23 -16.58
C LYS A 93 -11.41 -0.75 -16.84
N GLU A 94 -12.22 -0.41 -17.84
CA GLU A 94 -12.47 0.99 -18.24
C GLU A 94 -13.12 1.81 -17.11
N LEU A 95 -14.01 1.17 -16.34
CA LEU A 95 -14.66 1.81 -15.21
C LEU A 95 -13.68 2.01 -14.05
N LEU A 96 -12.80 1.03 -13.82
CA LEU A 96 -11.72 1.13 -12.82
C LEU A 96 -10.72 2.23 -13.20
N SER A 97 -10.24 2.28 -14.44
CA SER A 97 -9.30 3.31 -14.90
C SER A 97 -9.89 4.71 -14.74
N LYS A 98 -11.20 4.89 -14.99
CA LYS A 98 -11.90 6.16 -14.73
C LYS A 98 -11.92 6.53 -13.25
N LYS A 99 -12.18 5.56 -12.36
CA LYS A 99 -12.22 5.77 -10.91
C LYS A 99 -10.84 6.05 -10.33
N TRP A 100 -9.83 5.29 -10.73
CA TRP A 100 -8.44 5.58 -10.44
C TRP A 100 -8.04 6.97 -10.91
N GLY A 101 -8.37 7.36 -12.15
CA GLY A 101 -8.09 8.70 -12.66
C GLY A 101 -8.68 9.84 -11.81
N GLN A 102 -9.80 9.62 -11.12
CA GLN A 102 -10.34 10.59 -10.15
C GLN A 102 -9.52 10.59 -8.85
N GLN A 103 -9.22 9.40 -8.31
CA GLN A 103 -8.46 9.26 -7.08
C GLN A 103 -7.03 9.79 -7.19
N LEU A 104 -6.36 9.49 -8.31
CA LEU A 104 -4.99 9.93 -8.59
C LEU A 104 -4.86 11.46 -8.67
N LYS A 105 -5.90 12.18 -9.13
CA LYS A 105 -5.90 13.66 -9.08
C LYS A 105 -5.90 14.19 -7.65
N THR A 106 -6.57 13.49 -6.73
CA THR A 106 -6.55 13.84 -5.31
C THR A 106 -5.18 13.57 -4.70
N LEU A 107 -4.57 12.43 -5.05
CA LEU A 107 -3.23 12.06 -4.58
C LEU A 107 -2.14 12.97 -5.13
N GLU A 108 -2.22 13.37 -6.40
CA GLU A 108 -1.31 14.33 -7.03
C GLU A 108 -1.35 15.69 -6.33
N LYS A 109 -2.55 16.23 -6.06
CA LYS A 109 -2.70 17.46 -5.27
C LYS A 109 -2.10 17.33 -3.88
N PHE A 110 -2.25 16.15 -3.26
CA PHE A 110 -1.71 15.88 -1.93
C PHE A 110 -0.18 15.78 -1.94
N SER A 111 0.40 15.07 -2.92
CA SER A 111 1.84 15.06 -3.20
C SER A 111 2.39 16.48 -3.34
N ASN A 112 1.77 17.29 -4.21
CA ASN A 112 2.18 18.67 -4.48
C ASN A 112 2.08 19.56 -3.23
N LYS A 113 1.04 19.37 -2.40
CA LYS A 113 0.87 20.12 -1.14
C LYS A 113 2.04 19.93 -0.18
N TYR A 114 2.56 18.71 -0.07
CA TYR A 114 3.69 18.39 0.81
C TYR A 114 5.05 18.46 0.09
N ASN A 115 5.05 18.63 -1.23
CA ASN A 115 6.21 18.50 -2.09
C ASN A 115 6.96 17.16 -1.83
N LYS A 116 6.20 16.06 -1.80
CA LYS A 116 6.70 14.72 -1.49
C LYS A 116 6.05 13.68 -2.39
N PRO A 117 6.83 12.76 -2.97
CA PRO A 117 6.26 11.67 -3.75
C PRO A 117 5.38 10.76 -2.87
N VAL A 118 4.37 10.18 -3.51
CA VAL A 118 3.49 9.17 -2.92
C VAL A 118 4.04 7.79 -3.27
N ILE A 119 4.08 6.90 -2.30
CA ILE A 119 4.36 5.48 -2.51
C ILE A 119 3.21 4.68 -1.90
N PHE A 120 2.76 3.65 -2.60
CA PHE A 120 1.75 2.75 -2.05
C PHE A 120 2.44 1.74 -1.13
N THR A 121 2.31 1.95 0.18
CA THR A 121 2.89 1.07 1.20
C THR A 121 2.26 -0.30 1.20
N GLU A 122 1.00 -0.37 0.76
CA GLU A 122 0.33 -1.59 0.36
C GLU A 122 -0.58 -1.30 -0.83
N TYR A 123 -0.63 -2.22 -1.79
CA TYR A 123 -1.70 -2.26 -2.77
C TYR A 123 -1.88 -3.70 -3.26
N GLY A 124 -3.12 -4.06 -3.56
CA GLY A 124 -3.42 -5.37 -4.07
C GLY A 124 -4.91 -5.60 -4.23
N TYR A 125 -5.23 -6.71 -4.88
CA TYR A 125 -6.58 -7.11 -5.19
C TYR A 125 -6.71 -8.60 -4.96
N ARG A 126 -7.68 -9.03 -4.17
CA ARG A 126 -8.07 -10.44 -4.11
C ARG A 126 -8.60 -10.92 -5.46
N SER A 127 -8.33 -12.16 -5.83
CA SER A 127 -8.97 -12.82 -6.98
C SER A 127 -10.38 -13.32 -6.62
N ILE A 128 -11.27 -12.39 -6.28
CA ILE A 128 -12.64 -12.66 -5.83
C ILE A 128 -13.64 -11.65 -6.43
N ASP A 129 -14.90 -12.05 -6.54
CA ASP A 129 -16.01 -11.13 -6.85
C ASP A 129 -15.97 -9.89 -5.94
N GLY A 130 -16.02 -8.69 -6.52
CA GLY A 130 -16.07 -7.45 -5.75
C GLY A 130 -14.72 -6.89 -5.30
N THR A 131 -13.60 -7.41 -5.84
CA THR A 131 -12.23 -7.03 -5.43
C THR A 131 -11.93 -5.52 -5.43
N ALA A 132 -12.59 -4.73 -6.28
CA ALA A 132 -12.32 -3.30 -6.40
C ALA A 132 -13.26 -2.40 -5.58
N TRP A 133 -13.91 -2.94 -4.55
CA TRP A 133 -14.72 -2.19 -3.58
C TRP A 133 -14.09 -2.28 -2.18
N ASN A 134 -14.87 -2.61 -1.16
CA ASN A 134 -14.42 -2.85 0.20
C ASN A 134 -13.93 -4.30 0.37
N GLN A 135 -12.89 -4.70 -0.34
CA GLN A 135 -12.46 -6.11 -0.37
C GLN A 135 -12.02 -6.67 0.99
N TRP A 136 -11.63 -5.82 1.95
CA TRP A 136 -11.38 -6.22 3.34
C TRP A 136 -12.63 -6.79 4.02
N GLU A 137 -13.84 -6.37 3.61
CA GLU A 137 -15.09 -6.94 4.11
C GLU A 137 -15.27 -8.39 3.65
N LEU A 138 -14.51 -8.86 2.66
CA LEU A 138 -14.59 -10.22 2.14
C LEU A 138 -13.59 -11.16 2.81
N GLU A 139 -12.68 -10.68 3.66
CA GLU A 139 -11.56 -11.47 4.23
C GLU A 139 -12.00 -12.67 5.07
N TYR A 140 -13.25 -12.70 5.52
CA TYR A 140 -13.83 -13.88 6.16
C TYR A 140 -14.06 -15.06 5.19
N ILE A 141 -14.08 -14.82 3.88
CA ILE A 141 -14.26 -15.83 2.84
C ILE A 141 -12.93 -16.54 2.61
N THR A 142 -12.94 -17.87 2.79
CA THR A 142 -11.77 -18.73 2.57
C THR A 142 -11.26 -18.63 1.13
N SER A 143 -9.93 -18.77 0.96
CA SER A 143 -9.27 -18.51 -0.31
C SER A 143 -9.61 -19.51 -1.43
N ASP A 144 -10.30 -20.60 -1.14
CA ASP A 144 -10.75 -21.58 -2.15
C ASP A 144 -12.17 -21.29 -2.68
N LYS A 145 -12.76 -20.13 -2.34
CA LYS A 145 -14.13 -19.77 -2.68
C LYS A 145 -14.21 -18.52 -3.56
N MET A 146 -15.24 -18.51 -4.41
CA MET A 146 -15.62 -17.37 -5.24
C MET A 146 -14.48 -16.82 -6.11
N VAL A 147 -13.59 -17.70 -6.55
CA VAL A 147 -12.40 -17.33 -7.32
C VAL A 147 -12.82 -16.59 -8.61
N ASN A 148 -12.23 -15.42 -8.81
CA ASN A 148 -12.47 -14.56 -9.96
C ASN A 148 -11.15 -13.89 -10.36
N LEU A 149 -10.37 -14.60 -11.18
CA LEU A 149 -9.06 -14.16 -11.66
C LEU A 149 -9.20 -12.93 -12.58
N ASP A 150 -10.24 -12.90 -13.43
CA ASP A 150 -10.53 -11.77 -14.32
C ASP A 150 -10.75 -10.46 -13.55
N ALA A 151 -11.40 -10.52 -12.38
CA ALA A 151 -11.61 -9.34 -11.54
C ALA A 151 -10.28 -8.76 -11.04
N GLN A 152 -9.35 -9.63 -10.62
CA GLN A 152 -8.00 -9.24 -10.19
C GLN A 152 -7.19 -8.66 -11.36
N GLU A 153 -7.19 -9.32 -12.51
CA GLU A 153 -6.50 -8.85 -13.72
C GLU A 153 -7.00 -7.48 -14.18
N ASN A 154 -8.33 -7.29 -14.23
CA ASN A 154 -8.94 -6.01 -14.59
C ASN A 154 -8.51 -4.88 -13.64
N ALA A 155 -8.46 -5.18 -12.33
CA ALA A 155 -8.10 -4.19 -11.31
C ALA A 155 -6.62 -3.79 -11.37
N TYR A 156 -5.71 -4.75 -11.52
CA TYR A 156 -4.28 -4.47 -11.69
C TYR A 156 -3.98 -3.76 -13.00
N ALA A 157 -4.57 -4.19 -14.11
CA ALA A 157 -4.40 -3.55 -15.41
C ALA A 157 -4.85 -2.08 -15.36
N ALA A 158 -6.03 -1.81 -14.78
CA ALA A 158 -6.54 -0.46 -14.62
C ALA A 158 -5.68 0.42 -13.72
N LEU A 159 -5.17 -0.12 -12.60
CA LEU A 159 -4.27 0.60 -11.71
C LEU A 159 -2.99 1.01 -12.43
N PHE A 160 -2.28 0.04 -13.03
CA PHE A 160 -1.01 0.33 -13.68
C PHE A 160 -1.17 1.28 -14.87
N GLU A 161 -2.17 1.09 -15.73
CA GLU A 161 -2.47 2.03 -16.82
C GLU A 161 -2.69 3.46 -16.32
N ALA A 162 -3.29 3.63 -15.14
CA ALA A 162 -3.61 4.94 -14.60
C ALA A 162 -2.42 5.65 -13.91
N ILE A 163 -1.53 4.88 -13.26
CA ILE A 163 -0.55 5.44 -12.33
C ILE A 163 0.91 5.38 -12.80
N TRP A 164 1.28 4.46 -13.70
CA TRP A 164 2.69 4.12 -13.96
C TRP A 164 3.56 5.31 -14.40
N GLU A 165 3.01 6.18 -15.24
CA GLU A 165 3.73 7.33 -15.81
C GLU A 165 3.61 8.61 -14.95
N LYS A 166 3.15 8.50 -13.71
CA LYS A 166 2.98 9.67 -12.83
C LYS A 166 4.28 9.99 -12.11
N GLU A 167 4.90 11.12 -12.45
CA GLU A 167 6.18 11.56 -11.85
C GLU A 167 6.13 11.71 -10.31
N TRP A 168 4.95 12.01 -9.75
CA TRP A 168 4.77 12.12 -8.31
C TRP A 168 4.64 10.77 -7.59
N PHE A 169 4.53 9.66 -8.33
CA PHE A 169 4.39 8.32 -7.80
C PHE A 169 5.75 7.61 -7.77
N ALA A 170 6.12 7.09 -6.60
CA ALA A 170 7.41 6.43 -6.36
C ALA A 170 7.33 4.90 -6.37
N GLY A 171 6.21 4.31 -6.79
CA GLY A 171 5.99 2.86 -6.82
C GLY A 171 5.16 2.36 -5.63
N GLY A 172 5.29 1.07 -5.33
CA GLY A 172 4.61 0.49 -4.18
C GLY A 172 4.94 -0.97 -3.92
N PHE A 173 4.37 -1.49 -2.83
CA PHE A 173 4.54 -2.84 -2.35
C PHE A 173 3.25 -3.66 -2.52
N LEU A 174 3.37 -4.78 -3.23
CA LEU A 174 2.25 -5.69 -3.48
C LEU A 174 1.84 -6.39 -2.18
N TRP A 175 0.55 -6.39 -1.89
CA TRP A 175 -0.05 -7.27 -0.89
C TRP A 175 -0.63 -8.50 -1.59
N LYS A 176 -0.11 -9.70 -1.33
CA LYS A 176 1.18 -9.98 -0.68
C LYS A 176 1.89 -11.15 -1.35
N TRP A 177 3.19 -11.24 -1.12
CA TRP A 177 4.02 -12.32 -1.64
C TRP A 177 4.42 -13.26 -0.49
N TYR A 178 4.13 -14.55 -0.65
CA TYR A 178 4.45 -15.61 0.28
C TYR A 178 5.83 -16.22 -0.03
N PRO A 179 6.59 -16.66 0.99
CA PRO A 179 7.91 -17.25 0.80
C PRO A 179 7.83 -18.63 0.12
N GLU A 180 6.84 -19.45 0.42
CA GLU A 180 6.67 -20.78 -0.19
C GLU A 180 5.97 -20.70 -1.55
N ASN A 181 6.74 -20.38 -2.61
CA ASN A 181 6.19 -20.16 -3.95
C ASN A 181 5.41 -21.36 -4.52
N GLU A 182 5.76 -22.59 -4.17
CA GLU A 182 5.14 -23.81 -4.70
C GLU A 182 3.67 -23.99 -4.29
N ILE A 183 3.24 -23.37 -3.19
CA ILE A 183 1.90 -23.50 -2.62
C ILE A 183 1.14 -22.17 -2.56
N ALA A 184 1.74 -21.08 -3.05
CA ALA A 184 1.16 -19.74 -3.01
C ALA A 184 0.25 -19.49 -4.22
N GLY A 185 -0.96 -19.00 -3.99
CA GLY A 185 -1.86 -18.55 -5.05
C GLY A 185 -2.32 -19.68 -5.99
N GLY A 186 -2.30 -19.43 -7.30
CA GLY A 186 -2.82 -20.35 -8.31
C GLY A 186 -4.27 -20.09 -8.72
N GLU A 187 -4.73 -20.81 -9.75
CA GLU A 187 -6.04 -20.58 -10.39
C GLU A 187 -7.25 -20.88 -9.47
N ALA A 188 -7.05 -21.60 -8.38
CA ALA A 188 -8.09 -21.92 -7.40
C ALA A 188 -8.04 -21.04 -6.14
N ASP A 189 -7.11 -20.07 -6.08
CA ASP A 189 -6.94 -19.19 -4.93
C ASP A 189 -7.56 -17.81 -5.18
N SER A 190 -8.38 -17.35 -4.24
CA SER A 190 -9.09 -16.07 -4.21
C SER A 190 -8.49 -15.07 -3.23
N ASP A 191 -7.31 -15.36 -2.67
CA ASP A 191 -6.59 -14.44 -1.80
C ASP A 191 -5.87 -13.33 -2.61
N TYR A 192 -5.24 -12.40 -1.92
CA TYR A 192 -4.57 -11.24 -2.50
C TYR A 192 -3.36 -11.58 -3.36
N THR A 193 -2.63 -12.65 -3.03
CA THR A 193 -1.34 -12.94 -3.67
C THR A 193 -1.49 -13.03 -5.19
N PRO A 194 -0.64 -12.35 -5.97
CA PRO A 194 -0.62 -12.51 -7.42
C PRO A 194 0.14 -13.77 -7.86
N GLN A 195 0.86 -14.44 -6.96
CA GLN A 195 1.71 -15.59 -7.28
C GLN A 195 0.95 -16.69 -8.00
N ASN A 196 1.56 -17.20 -9.06
CA ASN A 196 1.04 -18.31 -9.85
C ASN A 196 -0.36 -18.05 -10.43
N LYS A 197 -0.82 -16.79 -10.48
CA LYS A 197 -2.08 -16.36 -11.08
C LYS A 197 -1.83 -15.64 -12.40
N PRO A 198 -2.83 -15.55 -13.30
CA PRO A 198 -2.71 -14.80 -14.55
C PRO A 198 -2.18 -13.36 -14.38
N VAL A 199 -2.58 -12.68 -13.30
CA VAL A 199 -2.18 -11.29 -13.01
C VAL A 199 -0.67 -11.10 -12.80
N GLU A 200 0.07 -12.15 -12.44
CA GLU A 200 1.53 -12.09 -12.29
C GLU A 200 2.20 -11.63 -13.60
N LYS A 201 1.65 -12.07 -14.74
CA LYS A 201 2.14 -11.68 -16.07
C LYS A 201 1.94 -10.19 -16.32
N ILE A 202 0.82 -9.62 -15.87
CA ILE A 202 0.52 -8.18 -15.98
C ILE A 202 1.53 -7.40 -15.14
N ILE A 203 1.71 -7.79 -13.87
CA ILE A 203 2.68 -7.14 -12.96
C ILE A 203 4.08 -7.17 -13.57
N LYS A 204 4.53 -8.33 -14.05
CA LYS A 204 5.86 -8.48 -14.67
C LYS A 204 6.05 -7.57 -15.88
N GLN A 205 5.05 -7.45 -16.74
CA GLN A 205 5.12 -6.57 -17.92
C GLN A 205 5.34 -5.11 -17.53
N TRP A 206 4.61 -4.61 -16.53
CA TRP A 206 4.76 -3.22 -16.08
C TRP A 206 6.10 -2.98 -15.39
N TYR A 207 6.50 -3.86 -14.48
CA TYR A 207 7.77 -3.73 -13.75
C TYR A 207 9.02 -3.95 -14.62
N SER A 208 8.86 -4.44 -15.86
CA SER A 208 9.95 -4.57 -16.83
C SER A 208 10.12 -3.37 -17.78
N LYS A 209 9.28 -2.33 -17.64
CA LYS A 209 9.37 -1.11 -18.45
C LYS A 209 10.51 -0.19 -18.04
#